data_AF-A0A976HM09-F1
#
_entry.id   AF-A0A976HM09-F1
#
_cell.length_a   1.000
_cell.length_b   1.000
_cell.length_c   1.000
_cell.angle_alpha   90.00
_cell.angle_beta   90.00
_cell.angle_gamma   90.00
#
_symmetry.space_group_name_H-M   'P 1'
#
loop_
_entity.id
_entity.type
_entity.pdbx_description
1 polymer ?
#
loop_
_entity_poly.entity_id
_entity_poly.type
_entity_poly.pdbx_seq_one_letter_code
_entity_poly.pdbx_strand_id
1 'polypeptide(L)' 'VSQKTAFFHLGNLVEFGATGDIFTNPKDPRTEAYITGRIG' A
#
# COMPACT_ATOMS: atom_id res chain seq x y z
N VAL A 1 -12.25 -10.54 4.18
CA VAL A 1 -11.43 -10.03 3.04
C VAL A 1 -12.15 -8.83 2.44
N SER A 2 -11.49 -7.67 2.40
CA SER A 2 -11.99 -6.50 1.68
C SER A 2 -11.58 -6.60 0.20
N GLN A 3 -12.44 -6.12 -0.71
CA GLN A 3 -12.08 -6.01 -2.14
C GLN A 3 -11.16 -4.82 -2.43
N LYS A 4 -11.09 -3.84 -1.52
CA LYS A 4 -10.27 -2.62 -1.66
C LYS A 4 -9.49 -2.32 -0.38
N THR A 5 -8.29 -1.75 -0.54
CA THR A 5 -7.39 -1.38 0.54
C THR A 5 -6.90 0.05 0.36
N ALA A 6 -6.81 0.78 1.47
CA ALA A 6 -6.18 2.10 1.55
C ALA A 6 -4.92 2.01 2.41
N PHE A 7 -3.79 2.49 1.90
CA PHE A 7 -2.55 2.66 2.63
C PHE A 7 -2.42 4.12 3.06
N PHE A 8 -2.20 4.32 4.36
CA PHE A 8 -1.96 5.62 4.96
C PHE A 8 -0.55 5.68 5.53
N HIS A 9 0.11 6.82 5.34
CA HIS A 9 1.41 7.11 5.95
C HIS A 9 1.35 8.47 6.65
N LEU A 10 1.57 8.47 7.97
CA LEU A 10 1.55 9.68 8.81
C LEU A 10 0.26 10.50 8.65
N GLY A 11 -0.88 9.82 8.56
CA GLY A 11 -2.19 10.47 8.40
C GLY A 11 -2.53 10.90 6.97
N ASN A 12 -1.64 10.71 6.00
CA ASN A 12 -1.89 11.00 4.59
C ASN A 12 -2.29 9.72 3.85
N LEU A 13 -3.35 9.79 3.05
CA LEU A 13 -3.71 8.71 2.13
C LEU A 13 -2.66 8.65 1.02
N VAL A 14 -1.88 7.58 1.01
CA VAL A 14 -0.79 7.39 0.05
C VAL A 14 -1.30 6.62 -1.17
N GLU A 15 -2.05 5.55 -0.95
CA GLU A 15 -2.53 4.71 -2.05
C GLU A 15 -3.86 4.05 -1.71
N PHE A 16 -4.76 3.94 -2.68
CA PHE A 16 -6.04 3.26 -2.53
C PHE A 16 -6.39 2.50 -3.81
N GLY A 17 -6.78 1.23 -3.67
CA GLY A 17 -7.03 0.39 -4.84
C GLY A 17 -7.56 -0.99 -4.49
N ALA A 18 -7.56 -1.87 -5.48
CA ALA A 18 -7.89 -3.28 -5.27
C ALA A 18 -6.85 -3.91 -4.33
N THR A 19 -7.30 -4.73 -3.39
CA THR A 19 -6.41 -5.36 -2.40
C THR A 19 -5.27 -6.11 -3.08
N GLY A 20 -5.54 -6.82 -4.19
CA GLY A 20 -4.52 -7.50 -4.98
C GLY A 20 -3.42 -6.54 -5.43
N ASP A 21 -3.80 -5.49 -6.16
CA ASP A 21 -2.86 -4.49 -6.68
C ASP A 21 -2.01 -3.86 -5.58
N ILE A 22 -2.61 -3.49 -4.45
CA ILE A 22 -1.88 -2.88 -3.33
C ILE A 22 -0.76 -3.81 -2.83
N PHE A 23 -1.01 -5.13 -2.75
CA PHE A 23 -0.04 -6.09 -2.18
C PHE A 23 0.88 -6.76 -3.21
N THR A 24 0.50 -6.81 -4.48
CA THR A 24 1.29 -7.49 -5.52
C THR A 24 1.96 -6.54 -6.50
N ASN A 25 1.38 -5.36 -6.72
CA ASN A 25 1.89 -4.37 -7.67
C ASN A 25 1.58 -2.93 -7.20
N PRO A 26 2.13 -2.51 -6.03
CA PRO A 26 1.93 -1.17 -5.51
C PRO A 26 2.46 -0.13 -6.51
N LYS A 27 1.72 0.95 -6.70
CA LYS A 27 2.10 2.04 -7.60
C LYS A 27 2.93 3.11 -6.91
N ASP A 28 2.80 3.25 -5.59
CA ASP A 28 3.58 4.19 -4.81
C ASP A 28 4.79 3.50 -4.15
N PRO A 29 6.00 4.06 -4.29
CA PRO A 29 7.22 3.48 -3.72
C PRO A 29 7.18 3.40 -2.18
N ARG A 30 6.37 4.23 -1.50
CA ARG A 30 6.18 4.14 -0.05
C ARG A 30 5.35 2.91 0.33
N THR A 31 4.33 2.60 -0.46
CA THR A 31 3.53 1.38 -0.31
C THR A 31 4.41 0.15 -0.58
N GLU A 32 5.22 0.17 -1.64
CA GLU A 32 6.18 -0.89 -1.95
C GLU A 32 7.18 -1.09 -0.80
N ALA A 33 7.77 -0.02 -0.28
CA ALA A 33 8.73 -0.11 0.83
C ALA A 33 8.09 -0.64 2.13
N TYR A 34 6.83 -0.29 2.40
CA TYR A 34 6.06 -0.82 3.53
C TYR A 34 5.77 -2.32 3.40
N ILE A 35 5.39 -2.78 2.21
CA ILE A 35 4.98 -4.16 1.95
C ILE A 35 6.20 -5.09 1.83
N THR A 36 7.28 -4.61 1.22
CA THR A 36 8.54 -5.37 1.09
C THR A 36 9.36 -5.39 2.37
N GLY A 37 8.97 -4.64 3.40
CA GLY A 37 9.70 -4.56 4.67
C GLY A 37 11.08 -3.90 4.55
N ARG A 38 11.29 -3.05 3.53
CA ARG A 38 12.50 -2.24 3.39
C ARG A 38 12.53 -1.01 4.31
N ILE A 39 11.42 -0.72 4.97
CA ILE A 39 11.36 0.21 6.10
C ILE A 39 11.48 -0.66 7.37
N GLY A 40 12.66 -0.64 8.00
CA GLY A 40 12.88 -1.18 9.33
C GLY A 40 12.34 -0.26 10.42
#